data_AF-A0A915PZM2-F1
#
_entry.id   AF-A0A915PZM2-F1
#
_cell.length_a   1.000
_cell.length_b   1.000
_cell.length_c   1.000
_cell.angle_alpha   90.00
_cell.angle_beta   90.00
_cell.angle_gamma   90.00
#
_symmetry.space_group_name_H-M   'P 1'
#
loop_
_entity.id
_entity.type
_entity.pdbx_description
1 polymer ?
#
loop_
_entity_poly.entity_id
_entity_poly.type
_entity_poly.pdbx_seq_one_letter_code
_entity_poly.pdbx_strand_id
1 'polypeptide(L)'
;MAEQSFYAVGHGKKPGVYEKWADVQAQIKDFPQPVYKKFATKEEAEEFVKVRQPERISLEVDEKADKFYAVARGKVVGIFTDYNEVKNHIADYPQPLYKKFETLDEAKAYYKKYSSGEEDGNSKESKAHNTAADNNEKEQTNKGPAFYAVAHGHKTGVFKTWEECQEATKDFKGAKFKKFDNEEDAKRYIEDKNIKESGDRKRAHSPDDVADGVEEKSAKVEAKANA
;
A
#
# COMPACT_ATOMS: atom_id res chain seq x y z
N MET A 1 -6.23 56.09 -10.26
CA MET A 1 -5.51 55.15 -11.15
C MET A 1 -5.88 53.76 -10.66
N ALA A 2 -6.40 52.87 -11.52
CA ALA A 2 -6.92 51.58 -11.07
C ALA A 2 -5.78 50.71 -10.52
N GLU A 3 -5.89 50.31 -9.26
CA GLU A 3 -4.98 49.35 -8.61
C GLU A 3 -5.22 47.96 -9.21
N GLN A 4 -4.64 47.71 -10.39
CA GLN A 4 -4.64 46.38 -10.99
C GLN A 4 -3.76 45.47 -10.15
N SER A 5 -4.38 44.50 -9.47
CA SER A 5 -3.68 43.46 -8.72
C SER A 5 -3.68 42.18 -9.55
N PHE A 6 -2.50 41.63 -9.79
CA PHE A 6 -2.34 40.34 -10.47
C PHE A 6 -2.22 39.23 -9.43
N TYR A 7 -2.96 38.15 -9.62
CA TYR A 7 -2.97 37.01 -8.73
C TYR A 7 -2.29 35.82 -9.41
N ALA A 8 -1.15 35.40 -8.90
CA ALA A 8 -0.44 34.23 -9.38
C ALA A 8 -0.91 33.00 -8.59
N VAL A 9 -1.34 31.96 -9.28
CA VAL A 9 -1.61 30.64 -8.72
C VAL A 9 -0.47 29.71 -9.13
N GLY A 10 0.43 29.43 -8.19
CA GLY A 10 1.55 28.50 -8.40
C GLY A 10 1.16 27.05 -8.15
N HIS A 11 0.19 26.79 -7.27
CA HIS A 11 -0.32 25.45 -7.01
C HIS A 11 -1.84 25.47 -6.83
N GLY A 12 -2.56 24.86 -7.76
CA GLY A 12 -4.01 24.88 -7.84
C GLY A 12 -4.53 24.00 -8.99
N LYS A 13 -5.84 23.99 -9.22
CA LYS A 13 -6.46 23.23 -10.33
C LYS A 13 -5.89 23.64 -11.70
N LYS A 14 -5.74 24.95 -11.92
CA LYS A 14 -5.08 25.54 -13.08
C LYS A 14 -4.05 26.56 -12.60
N PRO A 15 -2.73 26.26 -12.63
CA PRO A 15 -1.70 27.23 -12.30
C PRO A 15 -1.56 28.27 -13.41
N GLY A 16 -1.39 29.53 -13.03
CA GLY A 16 -1.39 30.65 -13.97
C GLY A 16 -1.53 32.00 -13.28
N VAL A 17 -1.46 33.07 -14.07
CA VAL A 17 -1.71 34.44 -13.62
C VAL A 17 -3.15 34.84 -13.95
N TYR A 18 -3.84 35.38 -12.96
CA TYR A 18 -5.24 35.77 -13.01
C TYR A 18 -5.38 37.23 -12.60
N GLU A 19 -6.28 37.96 -13.25
CA GLU A 19 -6.57 39.36 -12.91
C GLU A 19 -7.71 39.49 -11.89
N LYS A 20 -8.45 38.41 -11.65
CA LYS A 20 -9.65 38.38 -10.81
C LYS A 20 -9.49 37.39 -9.67
N TRP A 21 -9.82 37.84 -8.46
CA TRP A 21 -9.88 36.96 -7.28
C TRP A 21 -10.90 35.83 -7.44
N ALA A 22 -12.02 36.06 -8.13
CA ALA A 22 -13.05 35.03 -8.32
C ALA A 22 -12.51 33.79 -9.05
N ASP A 23 -11.73 34.00 -10.12
CA ASP A 23 -11.08 32.93 -10.89
C ASP A 23 -10.04 32.17 -10.06
N VAL A 24 -9.23 32.90 -9.30
CA VAL A 24 -8.24 32.34 -8.36
C VAL A 24 -8.93 31.49 -7.30
N GLN A 25 -9.96 32.03 -6.67
CA GLN A 25 -10.74 31.39 -5.63
C GLN A 25 -11.33 30.06 -6.14
N ALA A 26 -11.83 30.03 -7.38
CA ALA A 26 -12.31 28.78 -7.99
C ALA A 26 -11.20 27.73 -8.18
N GLN A 27 -9.95 28.16 -8.42
CA GLN A 27 -8.80 27.25 -8.53
C GLN A 27 -8.30 26.70 -7.18
N ILE A 28 -8.55 27.42 -6.07
CA ILE A 28 -8.00 27.11 -4.74
C ILE A 28 -9.01 26.57 -3.73
N LYS A 29 -10.30 26.91 -3.84
CA LYS A 29 -11.33 26.69 -2.79
C LYS A 29 -11.53 25.23 -2.41
N ASP A 30 -11.30 24.32 -3.35
CA ASP A 30 -11.47 22.87 -3.18
C ASP A 30 -10.15 22.14 -3.50
N PHE A 31 -9.03 22.88 -3.43
CA PHE A 31 -7.73 22.37 -3.79
C PHE A 31 -6.87 22.25 -2.52
N PRO A 32 -6.29 21.07 -2.23
CA PRO A 32 -5.47 20.88 -1.04
C PRO A 32 -4.14 21.64 -1.17
N GLN A 33 -3.77 22.36 -0.12
CA GLN A 33 -2.54 23.17 -0.05
C GLN A 33 -2.35 24.12 -1.25
N PRO A 34 -3.34 24.99 -1.55
CA PRO A 34 -3.24 25.89 -2.69
C PRO A 34 -2.18 26.94 -2.41
N VAL A 35 -1.36 27.25 -3.41
CA VAL A 35 -0.36 28.31 -3.30
C VAL A 35 -0.63 29.38 -4.32
N TYR A 36 -0.98 30.55 -3.81
CA TYR A 36 -1.24 31.74 -4.58
C TYR A 36 -0.60 32.96 -3.91
N LYS A 37 -0.28 33.98 -4.70
CA LYS A 37 0.26 35.25 -4.22
C LYS A 37 -0.22 36.39 -5.11
N LYS A 38 -0.50 37.54 -4.48
CA LYS A 38 -0.85 38.78 -5.20
C LYS A 38 0.41 39.60 -5.49
N PHE A 39 0.46 40.19 -6.68
CA PHE A 39 1.54 41.00 -7.20
C PHE A 39 1.01 42.29 -7.81
N ALA A 40 1.85 43.32 -7.81
CA ALA A 40 1.54 44.60 -8.45
C ALA A 40 1.78 44.55 -9.97
N THR A 41 2.70 43.69 -10.43
CA THR A 41 3.04 43.53 -11.85
C THR A 41 2.71 42.13 -12.34
N LYS A 42 2.36 42.03 -13.63
CA LYS A 42 2.12 40.73 -14.29
C LYS A 42 3.40 39.90 -14.37
N GLU A 43 4.54 40.55 -14.62
CA GLU A 43 5.85 39.89 -14.74
C GLU A 43 6.25 39.16 -13.45
N GLU A 44 6.14 39.80 -12.27
CA GLU A 44 6.41 39.14 -10.99
C GLU A 44 5.46 37.96 -10.74
N ALA A 45 4.20 38.09 -11.16
CA ALA A 45 3.21 37.02 -11.05
C ALA A 45 3.57 35.82 -11.95
N GLU A 46 4.00 36.07 -13.19
CA GLU A 46 4.42 35.02 -14.13
C GLU A 46 5.64 34.27 -13.63
N GLU A 47 6.62 34.99 -13.08
CA GLU A 47 7.82 34.40 -12.51
C GLU A 47 7.51 33.51 -11.31
N PHE A 48 6.59 33.93 -10.44
CA PHE A 48 6.11 33.12 -9.30
C PHE A 48 5.45 31.81 -9.76
N VAL A 49 4.66 31.85 -10.83
CA VAL A 49 4.07 30.64 -11.41
C VAL A 49 5.18 29.77 -12.01
N LYS A 50 6.10 30.35 -12.76
CA LYS A 50 7.18 29.63 -13.47
C LYS A 50 8.15 28.91 -12.52
N VAL A 51 8.58 29.57 -11.45
CA VAL A 51 9.45 28.97 -10.40
C VAL A 51 8.74 27.82 -9.67
N ARG A 52 7.40 27.83 -9.62
CA ARG A 52 6.59 26.79 -8.98
C ARG A 52 6.04 25.75 -9.96
N GLN A 53 6.18 25.97 -11.27
CA GLN A 53 5.79 24.96 -12.25
C GLN A 53 6.75 23.79 -12.19
N PRO A 54 6.24 22.55 -12.29
CA PRO A 54 7.08 21.39 -12.36
C PRO A 54 8.00 21.47 -13.58
N GLU A 55 9.28 21.20 -13.39
CA GLU A 55 10.19 21.05 -14.51
C GLU A 55 9.83 19.76 -15.27
N ARG A 56 9.50 19.89 -16.56
CA ARG A 56 9.16 18.77 -17.43
C ARG A 56 10.43 18.20 -18.03
N ILE A 57 10.85 17.04 -17.58
CA ILE A 57 11.94 16.31 -18.22
C ILE A 57 11.42 15.53 -19.43
N SER A 58 12.25 15.43 -20.47
CA SER A 58 11.92 14.72 -21.71
C SER A 58 11.63 13.24 -21.45
N LEU A 59 10.67 12.69 -22.20
CA LEU A 59 10.18 11.30 -22.14
C LEU A 59 11.17 10.28 -22.77
N GLU A 60 12.44 10.63 -22.81
CA GLU A 60 13.53 9.86 -23.40
C GLU A 60 14.12 8.96 -22.32
N VAL A 61 13.53 7.79 -22.19
CA VAL A 61 13.94 6.77 -21.23
C VAL A 61 14.36 5.52 -22.00
N ASP A 62 15.47 4.93 -21.57
CA ASP A 62 15.99 3.67 -22.11
C ASP A 62 14.94 2.56 -21.96
N GLU A 63 14.48 2.01 -23.07
CA GLU A 63 13.40 1.00 -23.13
C GLU A 63 13.78 -0.34 -22.46
N LYS A 64 15.03 -0.48 -22.03
CA LYS A 64 15.62 -1.70 -21.46
C LYS A 64 15.42 -1.83 -19.95
N ALA A 65 14.77 -0.87 -19.31
CA ALA A 65 14.48 -0.92 -17.89
C ALA A 65 13.26 -1.83 -17.58
N ASP A 66 13.37 -2.66 -16.56
CA ASP A 66 12.24 -3.49 -16.08
C ASP A 66 11.15 -2.69 -15.33
N LYS A 67 11.42 -1.42 -15.00
CA LYS A 67 10.54 -0.60 -14.15
C LYS A 67 10.56 0.86 -14.62
N PHE A 68 9.38 1.40 -14.87
CA PHE A 68 9.17 2.79 -15.25
C PHE A 68 8.28 3.48 -14.21
N TYR A 69 8.65 4.67 -13.79
CA TYR A 69 7.93 5.49 -12.84
C TYR A 69 7.46 6.76 -13.54
N ALA A 70 6.17 6.89 -13.78
CA ALA A 70 5.58 8.09 -14.35
C ALA A 70 5.20 9.05 -13.22
N VAL A 71 5.75 10.25 -13.23
CA VAL A 71 5.45 11.34 -12.29
C VAL A 71 4.65 12.40 -13.03
N ALA A 72 3.37 12.54 -12.69
CA ALA A 72 2.46 13.50 -13.28
C ALA A 72 2.32 14.80 -12.45
N ARG A 73 2.54 14.71 -11.12
CA ARG A 73 2.67 15.86 -10.21
C ARG A 73 3.89 15.69 -9.32
N GLY A 74 4.77 16.68 -9.30
CA GLY A 74 5.99 16.72 -8.51
C GLY A 74 6.74 18.02 -8.78
N LYS A 75 7.92 18.22 -8.18
CA LYS A 75 8.83 19.32 -8.58
C LYS A 75 9.40 19.08 -9.98
N VAL A 76 9.57 17.81 -10.35
CA VAL A 76 9.98 17.35 -11.66
C VAL A 76 8.96 16.32 -12.11
N VAL A 77 8.48 16.45 -13.35
CA VAL A 77 7.47 15.56 -13.93
C VAL A 77 8.01 14.95 -15.22
N GLY A 78 7.69 13.68 -15.44
CA GLY A 78 8.27 12.88 -16.52
C GLY A 78 8.21 11.38 -16.22
N ILE A 79 8.95 10.61 -16.99
CA ILE A 79 9.13 9.16 -16.77
C ILE A 79 10.55 8.94 -16.30
N PHE A 80 10.69 8.16 -15.25
CA PHE A 80 11.96 7.86 -14.60
C PHE A 80 12.12 6.34 -14.50
N THR A 81 13.36 5.86 -14.48
CA THR A 81 13.69 4.45 -14.18
C THR A 81 14.04 4.24 -12.71
N ASP A 82 14.30 5.34 -11.99
CA ASP A 82 14.79 5.34 -10.62
C ASP A 82 13.74 5.85 -9.64
N TYR A 83 13.38 4.99 -8.69
CA TYR A 83 12.43 5.35 -7.63
C TYR A 83 13.00 6.41 -6.67
N ASN A 84 14.31 6.36 -6.38
CA ASN A 84 14.92 7.32 -5.46
C ASN A 84 14.89 8.75 -6.02
N GLU A 85 15.07 8.88 -7.33
CA GLU A 85 15.00 10.16 -8.03
C GLU A 85 13.58 10.72 -7.99
N VAL A 86 12.58 9.89 -8.35
CA VAL A 86 11.16 10.23 -8.22
C VAL A 86 10.82 10.65 -6.79
N LYS A 87 11.27 9.87 -5.81
CA LYS A 87 11.03 10.12 -4.39
C LYS A 87 11.57 11.48 -3.94
N ASN A 88 12.78 11.84 -4.37
CA ASN A 88 13.37 13.14 -4.09
C ASN A 88 12.58 14.29 -4.75
N HIS A 89 12.05 14.07 -5.96
CA HIS A 89 11.23 15.05 -6.68
C HIS A 89 9.83 15.26 -6.09
N ILE A 90 9.30 14.29 -5.34
CA ILE A 90 7.96 14.34 -4.74
C ILE A 90 7.94 14.64 -3.24
N ALA A 91 9.06 14.45 -2.51
CA ALA A 91 9.09 14.44 -1.04
C ALA A 91 8.60 15.74 -0.37
N ASP A 92 8.63 16.85 -1.10
CA ASP A 92 8.23 18.18 -0.63
C ASP A 92 7.31 18.85 -1.68
N TYR A 93 6.44 18.04 -2.31
CA TYR A 93 5.46 18.54 -3.26
C TYR A 93 4.04 18.33 -2.72
N PRO A 94 3.19 19.37 -2.71
CA PRO A 94 1.79 19.21 -2.34
C PRO A 94 1.07 18.26 -3.32
N GLN A 95 0.54 17.15 -2.79
CA GLN A 95 -0.08 16.05 -3.56
C GLN A 95 0.75 15.53 -4.75
N PRO A 96 1.85 14.81 -4.50
CA PRO A 96 2.58 14.19 -5.60
C PRO A 96 1.77 13.06 -6.21
N LEU A 97 1.75 13.00 -7.53
CA LEU A 97 1.06 11.95 -8.28
C LEU A 97 2.07 11.22 -9.13
N TYR A 98 2.37 9.99 -8.73
CA TYR A 98 3.28 9.11 -9.45
C TYR A 98 2.76 7.68 -9.44
N LYS A 99 3.12 6.90 -10.46
CA LYS A 99 2.77 5.48 -10.57
C LYS A 99 3.87 4.70 -11.26
N LYS A 100 4.06 3.45 -10.83
CA LYS A 100 5.00 2.50 -11.44
C LYS A 100 4.31 1.66 -12.51
N PHE A 101 5.04 1.36 -13.56
CA PHE A 101 4.63 0.58 -14.72
C PHE A 101 5.75 -0.37 -15.11
N GLU A 102 5.38 -1.51 -15.67
CA GLU A 102 6.32 -2.50 -16.21
C GLU A 102 6.66 -2.19 -17.68
N THR A 103 5.85 -1.33 -18.33
CA THR A 103 6.06 -0.91 -19.72
C THR A 103 6.16 0.61 -19.84
N LEU A 104 7.01 1.05 -20.78
CA LEU A 104 7.22 2.47 -21.08
C LEU A 104 5.99 3.10 -21.73
N ASP A 105 5.24 2.35 -22.53
CA ASP A 105 3.99 2.81 -23.14
C ASP A 105 2.92 3.12 -22.09
N GLU A 106 2.71 2.22 -21.11
CA GLU A 106 1.76 2.48 -20.02
C GLU A 106 2.19 3.69 -19.16
N ALA A 107 3.50 3.84 -18.91
CA ALA A 107 4.04 5.00 -18.21
C ALA A 107 3.78 6.31 -18.98
N LYS A 108 4.02 6.33 -20.30
CA LYS A 108 3.72 7.46 -21.18
C LYS A 108 2.24 7.78 -21.23
N ALA A 109 1.39 6.76 -21.34
CA ALA A 109 -0.06 6.92 -21.34
C ALA A 109 -0.56 7.54 -20.03
N TYR A 110 -0.06 7.05 -18.88
CA TYR A 110 -0.38 7.63 -17.58
C TYR A 110 0.08 9.07 -17.49
N TYR A 111 1.34 9.35 -17.81
CA TYR A 111 1.86 10.71 -17.80
C TYR A 111 1.01 11.65 -18.67
N LYS A 112 0.70 11.27 -19.92
CA LYS A 112 -0.13 12.08 -20.82
C LYS A 112 -1.54 12.30 -20.27
N LYS A 113 -2.16 11.26 -19.71
CA LYS A 113 -3.52 11.32 -19.13
C LYS A 113 -3.64 12.31 -17.97
N TYR A 114 -2.64 12.39 -17.10
CA TYR A 114 -2.67 13.26 -15.93
C TYR A 114 -1.95 14.61 -16.14
N SER A 115 -1.15 14.73 -17.20
CA SER A 115 -0.36 15.94 -17.53
C SER A 115 -1.04 16.85 -18.56
N SER A 116 -1.95 16.32 -19.40
CA SER A 116 -2.88 17.10 -20.20
C SER A 116 -4.20 17.19 -19.41
N GLY A 117 -4.48 18.32 -18.77
CA GLY A 117 -5.65 18.50 -17.93
C GLY A 117 -7.00 18.48 -18.67
N GLU A 118 -7.40 17.33 -19.20
CA GLU A 118 -8.79 17.02 -19.53
C GLU A 118 -9.48 16.44 -18.30
N GLU A 119 -10.46 17.22 -17.83
CA GLU A 119 -11.32 16.96 -16.69
C GLU A 119 -12.39 15.95 -17.10
N ASP A 120 -12.32 14.74 -16.57
CA ASP A 120 -13.53 14.00 -16.22
C ASP A 120 -13.37 13.48 -14.79
N GLY A 121 -14.22 14.01 -13.93
CA GLY A 121 -14.23 13.72 -12.51
C GLY A 121 -14.72 12.29 -12.25
N ASN A 122 -14.36 11.82 -11.05
CA ASN A 122 -14.81 10.59 -10.42
C ASN A 122 -14.06 9.31 -10.81
N SER A 123 -13.16 8.89 -9.92
CA SER A 123 -13.26 7.59 -9.26
C SER A 123 -12.36 7.60 -8.02
N LYS A 124 -12.99 7.41 -6.86
CA LYS A 124 -12.33 6.98 -5.63
C LYS A 124 -11.39 5.81 -5.90
N GLU A 125 -10.36 5.77 -5.05
CA GLU A 125 -9.52 4.62 -4.72
C GLU A 125 -8.30 4.36 -5.61
N SER A 126 -7.15 4.83 -5.13
CA SER A 126 -6.03 3.92 -4.86
C SER A 126 -5.03 4.57 -3.91
N LYS A 127 -5.06 4.07 -2.67
CA LYS A 127 -3.98 4.07 -1.67
C LYS A 127 -2.81 5.04 -1.90
N ALA A 128 -2.81 6.10 -1.11
CA ALA A 128 -1.58 6.63 -0.55
C ALA A 128 -0.81 5.48 0.13
N HIS A 129 0.33 5.12 -0.44
CA HIS A 129 1.44 4.40 0.22
C HIS A 129 2.71 4.81 -0.56
N ASN A 130 3.45 5.84 -0.09
CA ASN A 130 4.48 5.82 0.96
C ASN A 130 5.89 5.63 0.35
N THR A 131 7.01 6.24 0.77
CA THR A 131 7.38 7.22 1.83
C THR A 131 8.91 7.41 1.75
N ALA A 132 9.48 8.55 2.17
CA ALA A 132 10.46 8.67 3.29
C ALA A 132 11.44 9.86 3.18
N ALA A 133 11.41 10.73 4.18
CA ALA A 133 12.39 10.75 5.28
C ALA A 133 11.52 10.96 6.55
N ASP A 134 11.68 10.31 7.69
CA ASP A 134 12.81 9.68 8.34
C ASP A 134 12.25 8.78 9.48
N ASN A 135 12.94 7.66 9.75
CA ASN A 135 12.86 6.79 10.93
C ASN A 135 11.53 6.09 11.33
N ASN A 136 11.53 4.78 11.02
CA ASN A 136 11.04 3.64 11.80
C ASN A 136 9.96 3.91 12.87
N GLU A 137 8.69 3.83 12.48
CA GLU A 137 7.65 3.27 13.36
C GLU A 137 6.56 2.60 12.51
N LYS A 138 6.03 1.52 13.07
CA LYS A 138 5.27 0.46 12.39
C LYS A 138 3.90 0.90 11.87
N GLU A 139 3.60 0.38 10.68
CA GLU A 139 2.33 -0.23 10.26
C GLU A 139 1.08 0.64 10.11
N GLN A 140 0.48 0.62 8.91
CA GLN A 140 -0.90 0.16 8.72
C GLN A 140 -1.19 0.00 7.21
N THR A 141 -1.04 -1.24 6.73
CA THR A 141 -1.52 -1.63 5.40
C THR A 141 -2.89 -2.25 5.57
N ASN A 142 -3.89 -1.64 4.93
CA ASN A 142 -5.24 -2.18 4.75
C ASN A 142 -5.15 -3.64 4.28
N LYS A 143 -5.37 -4.55 5.22
CA LYS A 143 -5.47 -6.00 5.06
C LYS A 143 -6.85 -6.35 5.60
N GLY A 144 -7.60 -7.15 4.85
CA GLY A 144 -8.87 -7.73 5.33
C GLY A 144 -8.68 -8.48 6.65
N PRO A 145 -9.77 -8.98 7.27
CA PRO A 145 -9.74 -9.56 8.61
C PRO A 145 -8.63 -10.61 8.69
N ALA A 146 -7.55 -10.24 9.36
CA ALA A 146 -6.37 -11.06 9.50
C ALA A 146 -6.51 -11.85 10.79
N PHE A 147 -6.44 -13.17 10.69
CA PHE A 147 -6.47 -14.06 11.84
C PHE A 147 -5.03 -14.27 12.31
N TYR A 148 -4.76 -13.94 13.57
CA TYR A 148 -3.46 -14.06 14.20
C TYR A 148 -3.46 -15.32 15.08
N ALA A 149 -2.71 -16.32 14.65
CA ALA A 149 -2.53 -17.56 15.39
C ALA A 149 -1.35 -17.45 16.36
N VAL A 150 -1.59 -17.49 17.66
CA VAL A 150 -0.54 -17.55 18.68
C VAL A 150 -0.38 -18.99 19.13
N ALA A 151 0.71 -19.63 18.67
CA ALA A 151 1.03 -21.00 19.04
C ALA A 151 1.76 -21.05 20.39
N HIS A 152 2.61 -20.07 20.72
CA HIS A 152 3.32 -19.98 21.99
C HIS A 152 3.28 -18.53 22.49
N GLY A 153 2.85 -18.35 23.72
CA GLY A 153 2.67 -17.05 24.37
C GLY A 153 2.01 -17.20 25.73
N HIS A 154 1.70 -16.08 26.38
CA HIS A 154 0.90 -16.05 27.62
C HIS A 154 -0.54 -16.55 27.39
N LYS A 155 -1.08 -16.34 26.19
CA LYS A 155 -2.37 -16.86 25.74
C LYS A 155 -2.18 -17.49 24.35
N THR A 156 -2.55 -18.76 24.19
CA THR A 156 -2.52 -19.46 22.90
C THR A 156 -3.92 -19.48 22.29
N GLY A 157 -4.03 -19.23 20.99
CA GLY A 157 -5.33 -19.15 20.33
C GLY A 157 -5.27 -18.36 19.02
N VAL A 158 -6.41 -18.34 18.32
CA VAL A 158 -6.59 -17.52 17.13
C VAL A 158 -7.28 -16.23 17.52
N PHE A 159 -6.64 -15.11 17.25
CA PHE A 159 -7.13 -13.76 17.53
C PHE A 159 -7.50 -13.05 16.23
N LYS A 160 -8.54 -12.22 16.27
CA LYS A 160 -9.01 -11.45 15.10
C LYS A 160 -8.39 -10.06 15.03
N THR A 161 -7.63 -9.68 16.05
CA THR A 161 -7.00 -8.38 16.20
C THR A 161 -5.51 -8.52 16.48
N TRP A 162 -4.72 -7.57 16.00
CA TRP A 162 -3.30 -7.49 16.29
C TRP A 162 -3.04 -7.20 17.78
N GLU A 163 -3.87 -6.37 18.41
CA GLU A 163 -3.72 -5.97 19.82
C GLU A 163 -3.80 -7.17 20.76
N GLU A 164 -4.76 -8.07 20.57
CA GLU A 164 -4.85 -9.31 21.37
C GLU A 164 -3.66 -10.25 21.13
N CYS A 165 -3.21 -10.39 19.87
CA CYS A 165 -2.02 -11.16 19.53
C CYS A 165 -0.75 -10.58 20.18
N GLN A 166 -0.63 -9.25 20.20
CA GLN A 166 0.50 -8.55 20.79
C GLN A 166 0.48 -8.69 22.30
N GLU A 167 -0.65 -8.50 22.98
CA GLU A 167 -0.77 -8.74 24.43
C GLU A 167 -0.41 -10.20 24.79
N ALA A 168 -0.84 -11.15 23.98
CA ALA A 168 -0.57 -12.58 24.20
C ALA A 168 0.92 -12.95 24.06
N THR A 169 1.72 -12.14 23.36
CA THR A 169 3.12 -12.46 23.00
C THR A 169 4.14 -11.49 23.58
N LYS A 170 3.72 -10.29 23.98
CA LYS A 170 4.57 -9.26 24.60
C LYS A 170 5.19 -9.83 25.88
N ASP A 171 6.51 -9.71 25.99
CA ASP A 171 7.33 -10.20 27.11
C ASP A 171 7.47 -11.73 27.23
N PHE A 172 6.90 -12.52 26.32
CA PHE A 172 7.07 -13.98 26.33
C PHE A 172 8.32 -14.43 25.56
N LYS A 173 9.29 -14.99 26.28
CA LYS A 173 10.54 -15.50 25.68
C LYS A 173 10.26 -16.75 24.82
N GLY A 174 10.37 -16.60 23.50
CA GLY A 174 10.10 -17.67 22.55
C GLY A 174 8.68 -17.69 21.98
N ALA A 175 7.98 -16.54 22.01
CA ALA A 175 6.66 -16.41 21.41
C ALA A 175 6.69 -16.78 19.91
N LYS A 176 5.73 -17.61 19.50
CA LYS A 176 5.54 -18.02 18.10
C LYS A 176 4.13 -17.66 17.69
N PHE A 177 4.00 -16.66 16.82
CA PHE A 177 2.73 -16.27 16.23
C PHE A 177 2.85 -16.15 14.71
N LYS A 178 1.75 -16.37 14.01
CA LYS A 178 1.68 -16.25 12.56
C LYS A 178 0.32 -15.70 12.14
N LYS A 179 0.33 -14.82 11.15
CA LYS A 179 -0.87 -14.25 10.54
C LYS A 179 -1.35 -15.15 9.39
N PHE A 180 -2.66 -15.30 9.30
CA PHE A 180 -3.37 -16.04 8.26
C PHE A 180 -4.57 -15.23 7.78
N ASP A 181 -4.98 -15.51 6.54
CA ASP A 181 -6.18 -14.91 5.95
C ASP A 181 -7.45 -15.75 6.25
N ASN A 182 -7.31 -16.90 6.93
CA ASN A 182 -8.40 -17.81 7.33
C ASN A 182 -8.26 -18.30 8.78
N GLU A 183 -9.38 -18.41 9.50
CA GLU A 183 -9.42 -18.92 10.88
C GLU A 183 -9.04 -20.41 10.98
N GLU A 184 -9.44 -21.23 10.00
CA GLU A 184 -9.13 -22.67 9.98
C GLU A 184 -7.64 -22.95 9.82
N ASP A 185 -6.96 -22.21 8.94
CA ASP A 185 -5.50 -22.34 8.75
C ASP A 185 -4.74 -21.86 9.99
N ALA A 186 -5.23 -20.80 10.63
CA ALA A 186 -4.74 -20.31 11.91
C ALA A 186 -4.88 -21.35 13.03
N LYS A 187 -6.03 -22.03 13.14
CA LYS A 187 -6.25 -23.10 14.13
C LYS A 187 -5.32 -24.29 13.90
N ARG A 188 -5.21 -24.75 12.65
CA ARG A 188 -4.31 -25.85 12.26
C ARG A 188 -2.85 -25.56 12.59
N TYR A 189 -2.41 -24.32 12.40
CA TYR A 189 -1.05 -23.91 12.73
C TYR A 189 -0.75 -24.04 14.24
N ILE A 190 -1.69 -23.67 15.09
CA ILE A 190 -1.53 -23.80 16.55
C ILE A 190 -1.49 -25.27 16.94
N GLU A 191 -2.39 -26.09 16.39
CA GLU A 191 -2.46 -27.52 16.68
C GLU A 191 -1.18 -28.25 16.25
N ASP A 192 -0.67 -28.02 15.04
CA ASP A 192 0.61 -28.57 14.56
C ASP A 192 1.78 -28.21 15.49
N LYS A 193 1.80 -26.98 16.01
CA LYS A 193 2.87 -26.50 16.89
C LYS A 193 2.73 -26.99 18.34
N ASN A 194 1.51 -27.20 18.83
CA ASN A 194 1.27 -27.71 20.19
C ASN A 194 1.63 -29.20 20.29
N ILE A 195 1.35 -29.98 19.22
CA ILE A 195 1.71 -31.39 19.13
C ILE A 195 3.24 -31.58 19.10
N LYS A 196 3.97 -30.71 18.40
CA LYS A 196 5.45 -30.78 18.31
C LYS A 196 6.16 -30.42 19.63
N GLU A 197 5.60 -29.55 20.46
CA GLU A 197 6.23 -29.14 21.71
C GLU A 197 5.91 -30.09 22.88
N SER A 198 4.79 -30.81 22.81
CA SER A 198 4.43 -31.85 23.79
C SER A 198 5.21 -33.17 23.59
N GLY A 199 5.90 -33.33 22.45
CA GLY A 199 6.60 -34.56 22.07
C GLY A 199 8.02 -34.74 22.64
N ASP A 200 8.61 -33.69 23.25
CA ASP A 200 10.02 -33.70 23.65
C ASP A 200 10.21 -33.57 25.18
N ARG A 201 9.35 -34.23 25.97
CA ARG A 201 9.61 -34.52 27.40
C ARG A 201 9.05 -35.87 27.85
N LYS A 202 9.42 -36.96 27.16
CA LYS A 202 9.71 -38.26 27.81
C LYS A 202 10.21 -39.27 26.78
N ARG A 203 11.49 -39.60 26.84
CA ARG A 203 11.96 -40.93 26.45
C ARG A 203 12.65 -41.59 27.64
N ALA A 204 11.90 -42.48 28.30
CA ALA A 204 12.32 -43.63 29.12
C ALA A 204 11.02 -44.11 29.80
N HIS A 205 10.53 -45.36 29.75
CA HIS A 205 11.16 -46.67 29.59
C HIS A 205 10.01 -47.68 29.29
N SER A 206 10.15 -48.58 28.30
CA SER A 206 9.31 -49.79 28.12
C SER A 206 9.55 -50.77 29.30
N PRO A 207 8.61 -51.66 29.70
CA PRO A 207 8.26 -52.89 28.95
C PRO A 207 6.79 -53.37 29.06
N ASP A 208 6.44 -54.28 28.14
CA ASP A 208 5.36 -55.30 28.14
C ASP A 208 4.02 -55.03 28.86
N ASP A 209 2.92 -55.07 28.10
CA ASP A 209 2.05 -56.26 28.16
C ASP A 209 1.16 -56.35 26.91
N VAL A 210 0.98 -57.60 26.50
CA VAL A 210 0.37 -58.11 25.28
C VAL A 210 -1.06 -58.59 25.58
N ALA A 211 -1.99 -58.44 24.63
CA ALA A 211 -3.16 -59.31 24.39
C ALA A 211 -4.00 -58.66 23.28
N ASP A 212 -4.02 -59.15 22.05
CA ASP A 212 -4.61 -60.41 21.54
C ASP A 212 -6.14 -60.40 21.47
N GLY A 213 -6.69 -60.84 20.32
CA GLY A 213 -8.11 -61.01 20.02
C GLY A 213 -8.58 -60.15 18.85
N VAL A 214 -8.44 -60.61 17.59
CA VAL A 214 -9.45 -61.37 16.81
C VAL A 214 -10.77 -60.59 16.69
N GLU A 215 -11.20 -60.17 15.50
CA GLU A 215 -12.09 -61.01 14.68
C GLU A 215 -12.11 -60.58 13.21
N GLU A 216 -11.65 -61.48 12.34
CA GLU A 216 -12.10 -61.61 10.96
C GLU A 216 -13.43 -62.39 10.97
N LYS A 217 -14.33 -62.06 10.01
CA LYS A 217 -15.53 -62.78 9.52
C LYS A 217 -16.82 -61.99 9.79
N SER A 218 -17.78 -61.83 8.88
CA SER A 218 -17.99 -62.39 7.54
C SER A 218 -19.19 -61.70 6.89
N ALA A 219 -19.11 -61.57 5.56
CA ALA A 219 -20.17 -61.78 4.57
C ALA A 219 -21.54 -61.07 4.70
N LYS A 220 -21.89 -60.32 3.65
CA LYS A 220 -22.91 -60.83 2.69
C LYS A 220 -22.75 -60.24 1.29
N VAL A 221 -22.16 -61.03 0.41
CA VAL A 221 -22.56 -61.06 -1.01
C VAL A 221 -23.91 -61.75 -1.05
N GLU A 222 -24.90 -61.10 -1.66
CA GLU A 222 -26.05 -61.83 -2.20
C GLU A 222 -26.24 -61.41 -3.66
N ALA A 223 -25.63 -62.19 -4.54
CA ALA A 223 -26.08 -62.35 -5.90
C ALA A 223 -27.21 -63.40 -5.89
N LYS A 224 -28.40 -62.98 -6.31
CA LYS A 224 -29.51 -63.77 -6.85
C LYS A 224 -30.12 -62.89 -7.95
N ALA A 225 -30.52 -63.35 -9.12
CA ALA A 225 -31.07 -64.64 -9.51
C ALA A 225 -30.76 -64.84 -11.02
N ASN A 226 -30.52 -66.06 -11.52
CA ASN A 226 -31.54 -67.07 -11.92
C ASN A 226 -32.43 -66.50 -13.06
N ALA A 227 -32.63 -67.13 -14.20
CA ALA A 227 -32.56 -68.54 -14.58
C ALA A 227 -32.39 -68.63 -16.12
#